data_AF-A0A6N7VPT1-F1
#
_entry.id   AF-A0A6N7VPT1-F1
#
_cell.length_a   1.000
_cell.length_b   1.000
_cell.length_c   1.000
_cell.angle_alpha   90.00
_cell.angle_beta   90.00
_cell.angle_gamma   90.00
#
_symmetry.space_group_name_H-M   'P 1'
#
loop_
_entity.id
_entity.type
_entity.pdbx_description
1 polymer ?
#
loop_
_entity_poly.entity_id
_entity_poly.type
_entity_poly.pdbx_seq_one_letter_code
_entity_poly.pdbx_strand_id
1 'polypeptide(L)'
;MYSQGETFYYDIDDEEFELSVVENITMKDKEYIIAEDYDGELHVFVYDEDEEEIYLLEDSDAMEIIEYWQDEYMGGEDIGDYEDDEYYDREDEEYSDKYDNEDYYEDDEEEYY
;
A
#
# COMPACT_ATOMS: atom_id res chain seq x y z
N MET A 1 6.72 -19.86 -9.45
CA MET A 1 6.71 -18.38 -9.42
C MET A 1 5.49 -17.90 -8.64
N TYR A 2 5.65 -16.84 -7.85
CA TYR A 2 4.56 -16.22 -7.09
C TYR A 2 3.84 -15.15 -7.92
N SER A 3 2.54 -15.02 -7.74
CA SER A 3 1.68 -14.04 -8.40
C SER A 3 1.54 -12.79 -7.54
N GLN A 4 1.22 -11.67 -8.19
CA GLN A 4 0.86 -10.42 -7.53
C GLN A 4 -0.20 -10.63 -6.42
N GLY A 5 0.08 -10.07 -5.24
CA GLY A 5 -0.75 -10.16 -4.04
C GLY A 5 -0.61 -11.47 -3.25
N GLU A 6 0.20 -12.43 -3.70
CA GLU A 6 0.56 -13.59 -2.89
C GLU A 6 1.61 -13.22 -1.85
N THR A 7 1.61 -13.93 -0.71
CA THR A 7 2.62 -13.79 0.33
C THR A 7 3.50 -15.03 0.41
N PHE A 8 4.78 -14.84 0.75
CA PHE A 8 5.74 -15.92 0.94
C PHE A 8 6.74 -15.60 2.05
N TYR A 9 7.43 -16.62 2.54
CA TYR A 9 8.46 -16.47 3.57
C TYR A 9 9.84 -16.65 2.93
N TYR A 10 10.79 -15.80 3.30
CA TYR A 10 12.16 -15.86 2.81
C TYR A 10 13.15 -15.50 3.92
N ASP A 11 14.26 -16.24 4.00
CA ASP A 11 15.34 -15.97 4.97
C ASP A 11 16.29 -14.90 4.41
N ILE A 12 16.37 -13.75 5.06
CA ILE A 12 17.28 -12.64 4.76
C ILE A 12 18.15 -12.40 6.01
N ASP A 13 19.48 -12.43 5.88
CA ASP A 13 20.41 -12.22 7.01
C ASP A 13 20.13 -13.11 8.25
N ASP A 14 19.80 -14.39 8.02
CA ASP A 14 19.43 -15.38 9.05
C ASP A 14 18.12 -15.06 9.81
N GLU A 15 17.26 -14.18 9.28
CA GLU A 15 15.92 -13.87 9.78
C GLU A 15 14.85 -14.17 8.71
N GLU A 16 13.73 -14.80 9.13
CA GLU A 16 12.61 -15.14 8.23
C GLU A 16 11.67 -13.94 8.10
N PHE A 17 11.52 -13.41 6.89
CA PHE A 17 10.61 -12.32 6.57
C PHE A 17 9.37 -12.83 5.85
N GLU A 18 8.21 -12.28 6.21
CA GLU A 18 6.97 -12.43 5.44
C GLU A 18 6.91 -11.32 4.39
N LEU A 19 6.92 -11.71 3.12
CA LEU A 19 6.99 -10.80 1.98
C LEU A 19 5.72 -10.91 1.14
N SER A 20 5.18 -9.76 0.75
CA SER A 20 3.99 -9.64 -0.09
C SER A 20 4.39 -9.25 -1.51
N VAL A 21 4.00 -10.04 -2.51
CA VAL A 21 4.34 -9.74 -3.91
C VAL A 21 3.60 -8.49 -4.38
N VAL A 22 4.36 -7.46 -4.70
CA VAL A 22 3.88 -6.18 -5.25
C VAL A 22 3.66 -6.31 -6.74
N GLU A 23 4.65 -6.80 -7.49
CA GLU A 23 4.60 -6.88 -8.95
C GLU A 23 5.58 -7.93 -9.50
N ASN A 24 5.28 -8.47 -10.68
CA ASN A 24 6.17 -9.34 -11.45
C ASN A 24 6.63 -8.62 -12.71
N ILE A 25 7.95 -8.54 -12.92
CA ILE A 25 8.55 -7.77 -14.02
C ILE A 25 9.36 -8.69 -14.91
N THR A 26 9.22 -8.55 -16.22
CA THR A 26 10.07 -9.25 -17.19
C THR A 26 11.01 -8.25 -17.86
N MET A 27 12.31 -8.41 -17.64
CA MET A 27 13.34 -7.54 -18.23
C MET A 27 14.50 -8.38 -18.77
N LYS A 28 14.96 -8.09 -20.00
CA LYS A 28 16.11 -8.77 -20.64
C LYS A 28 16.01 -10.31 -20.61
N ASP A 29 14.81 -10.84 -20.88
CA ASP A 29 14.51 -12.29 -20.84
C ASP A 29 14.68 -12.94 -19.45
N LYS A 30 14.65 -12.14 -18.38
CA LYS A 30 14.61 -12.60 -16.99
C LYS A 30 13.34 -12.13 -16.32
N GLU A 31 12.88 -12.92 -15.36
CA GLU A 31 11.72 -12.61 -14.55
C GLU A 31 12.15 -12.18 -13.15
N TYR A 32 11.59 -11.07 -12.70
CA TYR A 32 11.85 -10.43 -11.43
C TYR A 32 10.55 -10.34 -10.63
N ILE A 33 10.68 -10.40 -9.30
CA ILE A 33 9.57 -10.26 -8.36
C ILE A 33 9.92 -9.14 -7.42
N ILE A 34 9.07 -8.11 -7.36
CA ILE A 34 9.15 -7.07 -6.33
C ILE A 34 8.21 -7.49 -5.21
N ALA A 35 8.72 -7.57 -3.99
CA ALA A 35 7.95 -7.86 -2.80
C ALA A 35 8.20 -6.83 -1.70
N GLU A 36 7.21 -6.63 -0.83
CA GLU A 36 7.25 -5.67 0.27
C GLU A 36 7.16 -6.43 1.61
N ASP A 37 7.96 -6.02 2.59
CA ASP A 37 7.88 -6.53 3.96
C ASP A 37 6.86 -5.73 4.82
N TYR A 38 6.76 -6.05 6.11
CA TYR A 38 5.82 -5.37 7.02
C TYR A 38 6.16 -3.89 7.27
N ASP A 39 7.43 -3.49 7.18
CA ASP A 39 7.89 -2.11 7.33
C ASP A 39 7.69 -1.27 6.05
N GLY A 40 7.38 -1.90 4.93
CA GLY A 40 7.25 -1.25 3.63
C GLY A 40 8.56 -1.18 2.83
N GLU A 41 9.58 -1.95 3.20
CA GLU A 41 10.82 -2.08 2.45
C GLU A 41 10.62 -3.01 1.24
N LEU A 42 11.10 -2.57 0.08
CA LEU A 42 10.99 -3.33 -1.16
C LEU A 42 12.20 -4.24 -1.36
N HIS A 43 11.92 -5.52 -1.54
CA HIS A 43 12.88 -6.57 -1.84
C HIS A 43 12.68 -7.07 -3.27
N VAL A 44 13.78 -7.21 -4.02
CA VAL A 44 13.71 -7.67 -5.42
C VAL A 44 14.36 -9.04 -5.56
N PHE A 45 13.63 -9.95 -6.18
CA PHE A 45 14.08 -11.29 -6.46
C PHE A 45 14.19 -11.52 -7.95
N VAL A 46 15.14 -12.34 -8.36
CA VAL A 46 15.20 -12.90 -9.72
C VAL A 46 14.75 -14.36 -9.68
N TYR A 47 13.90 -14.72 -10.63
CA TYR A 47 13.49 -16.10 -10.84
C TYR A 47 14.47 -16.80 -11.78
N ASP A 48 14.97 -17.97 -11.35
CA ASP A 48 15.78 -18.85 -12.17
C ASP A 48 14.91 -19.98 -12.74
N GLU A 49 14.77 -19.99 -14.07
CA GLU A 49 13.93 -20.97 -14.77
C GLU A 49 14.52 -22.39 -14.75
N ASP A 50 15.85 -22.54 -14.58
CA ASP A 50 16.53 -23.84 -14.57
C ASP A 50 16.42 -24.52 -13.20
N GLU A 51 16.58 -23.75 -12.11
CA GLU A 51 16.48 -24.24 -10.72
C GLU A 51 15.04 -24.19 -10.18
N GLU A 52 14.13 -23.48 -10.86
CA GLU A 52 12.75 -23.22 -10.43
C GLU A 52 12.67 -22.49 -9.06
N GLU A 53 13.69 -21.71 -8.72
CA GLU A 53 13.87 -21.00 -7.44
C GLU A 53 14.00 -19.47 -7.62
N ILE A 54 13.85 -18.74 -6.51
CA ILE A 54 14.03 -17.27 -6.48
C ILE A 54 15.25 -16.89 -5.64
N TYR A 55 15.98 -15.87 -6.10
CA TYR A 55 17.17 -15.36 -5.42
C TYR A 55 17.03 -13.87 -5.15
N LEU A 56 17.32 -13.46 -3.91
CA LEU A 56 17.38 -12.06 -3.53
C LEU A 56 18.52 -11.37 -4.28
N LEU A 57 18.23 -10.19 -4.85
CA LEU A 57 19.23 -9.34 -5.47
C LEU A 57 19.92 -8.44 -4.43
N GLU A 58 21.17 -8.07 -4.73
CA GLU A 58 21.85 -7.01 -3.96
C GLU A 58 21.13 -5.66 -4.17
N ASP A 59 21.13 -4.79 -3.15
CA ASP A 59 20.49 -3.47 -3.18
C ASP A 59 20.75 -2.67 -4.45
N SER A 60 22.00 -2.72 -4.96
CA SER A 60 22.39 -2.00 -6.16
C SER A 60 21.68 -2.48 -7.42
N ASP A 61 21.46 -3.78 -7.55
CA ASP A 61 20.77 -4.38 -8.69
C ASP A 61 19.26 -4.29 -8.50
N ALA A 62 18.77 -4.44 -7.27
CA ALA A 62 17.38 -4.24 -6.90
C ALA A 62 16.90 -2.82 -7.26
N MET A 63 17.70 -1.79 -6.99
CA MET A 63 17.38 -0.40 -7.30
C MET A 63 17.15 -0.17 -8.81
N GLU A 64 17.96 -0.77 -9.70
CA GLU A 64 17.74 -0.66 -11.16
C GLU A 64 16.33 -1.15 -11.56
N ILE A 65 15.89 -2.25 -10.95
CA ILE A 65 14.58 -2.86 -11.25
C ILE A 65 13.44 -2.03 -10.66
N ILE A 66 13.59 -1.53 -9.44
CA ILE A 66 12.59 -0.67 -8.79
C ILE A 66 12.42 0.63 -9.57
N GLU A 67 13.52 1.28 -9.97
CA GLU A 67 13.47 2.50 -10.79
C GLU A 67 12.77 2.25 -12.12
N TYR A 68 13.07 1.13 -12.79
CA TYR A 68 12.38 0.76 -14.03
C TYR A 68 10.87 0.56 -13.81
N TRP A 69 10.49 -0.15 -12.74
CA TRP A 69 9.09 -0.35 -12.39
C TRP A 69 8.37 0.97 -12.13
N GLN A 70 8.98 1.86 -11.33
CA GLN A 70 8.42 3.17 -11.01
C GLN A 70 8.29 4.03 -12.28
N ASP A 71 9.27 4.06 -13.16
CA ASP A 71 9.20 4.85 -14.39
C ASP A 71 8.09 4.32 -15.34
N GLU A 72 8.03 3.01 -15.56
CA GLU A 72 7.08 2.41 -16.50
C GLU A 72 5.63 2.42 -15.99
N TYR A 73 5.42 2.17 -14.70
CA TYR A 73 4.09 1.94 -14.14
C TYR A 73 3.60 3.08 -13.24
N MET A 74 4.51 3.89 -12.69
CA MET A 74 4.20 5.05 -11.84
C MET A 74 4.64 6.38 -12.45
N GLY A 75 5.12 6.40 -13.70
CA GLY A 75 5.58 7.58 -14.45
C GLY A 75 4.53 8.66 -14.75
N GLY A 76 3.46 8.74 -13.97
CA GLY A 76 2.59 9.90 -13.84
C GLY A 76 2.68 10.47 -12.43
N GLU A 77 3.61 11.42 -12.25
CA GLU A 77 3.71 12.30 -11.06
C GLU A 77 4.08 11.59 -9.75
N ASP A 78 5.37 11.68 -9.41
CA ASP A 78 5.90 11.79 -8.04
C ASP A 78 5.28 10.84 -6.98
N ILE A 79 5.88 9.65 -6.80
CA ILE A 79 5.71 8.84 -5.57
C ILE A 79 6.55 9.45 -4.42
N GLY A 80 6.69 10.78 -4.41
CA GLY A 80 7.64 11.55 -3.60
C GLY A 80 7.00 12.66 -2.76
N ASP A 81 5.68 12.65 -2.57
CA ASP A 81 5.03 13.40 -1.49
C ASP A 81 4.99 12.54 -0.19
N TYR A 82 6.18 12.20 0.32
CA TYR A 82 6.37 11.82 1.73
C TYR A 82 6.64 13.07 2.60
N GLU A 83 5.92 14.16 2.36
CA GLU A 83 5.83 15.27 3.32
C GLU A 83 4.35 15.71 3.48
N ASP A 84 3.85 15.45 4.70
CA ASP A 84 2.78 16.19 5.38
C ASP A 84 1.33 15.90 4.96
N ASP A 85 0.79 14.79 5.44
CA ASP A 85 -0.66 14.66 5.65
C ASP A 85 -0.91 14.15 7.07
N GLU A 86 -0.73 15.04 8.04
CA GLU A 86 -1.18 14.90 9.43
C GLU A 86 -2.73 14.83 9.47
N TYR A 87 -3.31 13.70 9.07
CA TYR A 87 -4.77 13.54 9.02
C TYR A 87 -5.42 13.07 10.33
N TYR A 88 -4.83 13.34 11.50
CA TYR A 88 -5.55 13.25 12.77
C TYR A 88 -5.03 14.20 13.84
N ASP A 89 -5.23 15.50 13.64
CA ASP A 89 -5.49 16.42 14.77
C ASP A 89 -6.94 16.89 14.70
N ARG A 90 -7.87 16.04 15.16
CA ARG A 90 -9.26 16.45 15.41
C ARG A 90 -9.36 16.99 16.84
N GLU A 91 -8.72 18.12 17.10
CA GLU A 91 -9.12 19.02 18.19
C GLU A 91 -10.03 20.11 17.61
N ASP A 92 -11.34 19.82 17.54
CA ASP A 92 -12.33 20.89 17.36
C ASP A 92 -12.92 21.20 18.74
N GLU A 93 -12.29 22.17 19.42
CA GLU A 93 -12.82 22.84 20.60
C GLU A 93 -14.10 23.64 20.23
N GLU A 94 -15.20 23.24 20.88
CA GLU A 94 -16.27 24.10 21.40
C GLU A 94 -16.92 25.15 20.47
N TYR A 95 -17.98 24.76 19.75
CA TYR A 95 -19.06 25.69 19.39
C TYR A 95 -20.21 25.61 20.41
N SER A 96 -20.05 26.37 21.49
CA SER A 96 -21.14 26.77 22.38
C SER A 96 -21.82 28.01 21.79
N ASP A 97 -22.97 27.84 21.13
CA ASP A 97 -23.89 28.96 20.92
C ASP A 97 -25.34 28.50 21.14
N LYS A 98 -25.90 29.02 22.23
CA LYS A 98 -27.27 28.84 22.68
C LYS A 98 -28.23 29.53 21.72
N TYR A 99 -29.18 28.77 21.16
CA TYR A 99 -30.49 29.33 20.80
C TYR A 99 -31.61 28.50 21.43
N ASP A 100 -32.27 29.16 22.38
CA ASP A 100 -33.45 28.78 23.13
C ASP A 100 -34.67 29.34 22.39
N ASN A 101 -35.60 28.49 21.92
CA ASN A 101 -37.04 28.76 21.72
C ASN A 101 -37.71 27.51 21.13
N GLU A 102 -38.56 26.78 21.86
CA GLU A 102 -40.01 27.07 22.02
C GLU A 102 -40.74 27.08 20.66
N ASP A 103 -41.33 25.93 20.29
CA ASP A 103 -42.76 25.78 19.93
C ASP A 103 -43.01 24.35 19.40
N TYR A 104 -43.58 23.49 20.24
CA TYR A 104 -44.03 22.15 19.87
C TYR A 104 -45.55 22.08 20.03
N TYR A 105 -46.28 22.69 19.09
CA TYR A 105 -47.69 22.44 18.88
C TYR A 105 -48.06 22.72 17.42
N GLU A 106 -48.44 21.70 16.67
CA GLU A 106 -49.80 21.66 16.13
C GLU A 106 -50.21 20.21 15.87
N ASP A 107 -51.23 19.84 16.64
CA ASP A 107 -52.09 18.67 16.58
C ASP A 107 -52.86 18.68 15.26
N ASP A 108 -52.97 17.56 14.55
CA ASP A 108 -54.23 17.23 13.87
C ASP A 108 -54.30 15.74 13.51
N GLU A 109 -55.48 15.22 13.78
CA GLU A 109 -55.95 13.84 13.73
C GLU A 109 -55.95 13.25 12.30
N GLU A 110 -55.80 11.92 12.17
CA GLU A 110 -56.91 11.06 11.74
C GLU A 110 -56.45 9.62 11.41
N GLU A 111 -57.14 8.69 12.08
CA GLU A 111 -57.25 7.25 11.89
C GLU A 111 -58.04 6.91 10.61
N TYR A 112 -57.51 6.13 9.64
CA TYR A 112 -58.26 5.28 8.67
C TYR A 112 -57.24 4.35 7.96
N TYR A 113 -57.37 3.03 7.75
CA TYR A 113 -58.43 2.02 7.89
C TYR A 113 -57.75 0.64 7.97
#